data_AF-A0A370EER6-F1
#
_entry.id   AF-A0A370EER6-F1
#
_cell.length_a   1.000
_cell.length_b   1.000
_cell.length_c   1.000
_cell.angle_alpha   90.00
_cell.angle_beta   90.00
_cell.angle_gamma   90.00
#
_symmetry.space_group_name_H-M   'P 1'
#
loop_
_entity.id
_entity.type
_entity.pdbx_description
1 polymer ?
#
loop_
_entity_poly.entity_id
_entity_poly.type
_entity_poly.pdbx_seq_one_letter_code
_entity_poly.pdbx_strand_id
1 'polypeptide(L)'
;MVRFTDILIHLLCIFILFAGTIIIIVLDTPYLFFIPFIIVIALKIYFERKKKILPYVKDDFAELGYELLSERPLKFSETKTTMRLYTGVKINDIPIERYGYLKKITRVFTAKDKDGIIHELQATVTKEWNGSNSIEIKTDKIISNENS
;
A
#
# COMPACT_ATOMS: atom_id res chain seq x y z
N MET A 1 -8.17 -11.18 -3.31
CA MET A 1 -7.40 -12.42 -3.10
C MET A 1 -6.71 -12.34 -1.75
N VAL A 2 -7.09 -13.19 -0.79
CA VAL A 2 -6.48 -13.24 0.55
C VAL A 2 -5.15 -14.00 0.41
N ARG A 3 -4.02 -13.40 0.78
CA ARG A 3 -2.73 -14.09 0.75
C ARG A 3 -2.58 -14.95 2.02
N PHE A 4 -1.88 -16.07 1.95
CA PHE A 4 -1.54 -16.88 3.14
C PHE A 4 -0.85 -16.03 4.23
N THR A 5 -0.02 -15.06 3.82
CA THR A 5 0.58 -14.07 4.71
C THR A 5 -0.45 -13.21 5.45
N ASP A 6 -1.58 -12.87 4.80
CA ASP A 6 -2.65 -12.12 5.45
C ASP A 6 -3.32 -12.96 6.56
N ILE A 7 -3.49 -14.27 6.33
CA ILE A 7 -4.03 -15.22 7.33
C ILE A 7 -3.07 -15.34 8.51
N LEU A 8 -1.77 -15.49 8.24
CA LEU A 8 -0.73 -15.58 9.27
C LEU A 8 -0.68 -14.31 10.14
N ILE A 9 -0.79 -13.13 9.53
CA ILE A 9 -0.84 -11.85 10.25
C ILE A 9 -2.09 -11.78 11.15
N HIS A 10 -3.25 -12.24 10.67
CA HIS A 10 -4.47 -12.26 11.49
C HIS A 10 -4.34 -13.21 12.67
N LEU A 11 -3.77 -14.41 12.46
CA LEU A 11 -3.49 -15.36 13.53
C LEU A 11 -2.52 -14.77 14.58
N LEU A 12 -1.46 -14.09 14.14
CA LEU A 12 -0.52 -13.41 15.03
C LEU A 12 -1.21 -12.31 15.84
N CYS A 13 -2.07 -11.49 15.22
CA CYS A 13 -2.82 -10.46 15.92
C CYS A 13 -3.77 -11.03 16.98
N ILE A 14 -4.46 -12.13 16.67
CA ILE A 14 -5.32 -12.84 17.62
C ILE A 14 -4.49 -13.35 18.81
N PHE A 15 -3.32 -13.93 18.53
CA PHE A 15 -2.41 -14.42 19.56
C PHE A 15 -1.91 -13.30 20.48
N ILE A 16 -1.53 -12.14 19.92
CA ILE A 16 -1.10 -10.97 20.70
C ILE A 16 -2.22 -10.45 21.61
N LEU A 17 -3.45 -10.39 21.11
CA LEU A 17 -4.60 -9.98 21.93
C LEU A 17 -4.85 -10.98 23.06
N PHE A 18 -4.81 -12.28 22.76
CA PHE A 18 -5.00 -13.33 23.75
C PHE A 18 -3.92 -13.31 24.85
N ALA A 19 -2.64 -13.24 24.45
CA ALA A 19 -1.53 -13.10 25.40
C ALA A 19 -1.63 -11.81 26.22
N GLY A 20 -2.01 -10.70 25.58
CA GLY A 20 -2.25 -9.42 26.26
C GLY A 20 -3.34 -9.52 27.33
N THR A 21 -4.46 -10.19 27.03
CA THR A 21 -5.53 -10.40 28.03
C THR A 21 -5.09 -11.23 29.22
N ILE A 22 -4.27 -12.27 29.01
CA ILE A 22 -3.72 -13.08 30.11
C ILE A 22 -2.82 -12.23 31.02
N ILE A 23 -1.95 -11.41 30.44
CA ILE A 23 -1.03 -10.54 31.19
C ILE A 23 -1.80 -9.54 32.06
N ILE A 24 -2.89 -8.96 31.53
CA ILE A 24 -3.72 -8.00 32.28
C ILE A 24 -4.38 -8.68 33.49
N ILE A 25 -4.87 -9.91 33.33
CA ILE A 25 -5.48 -10.69 34.41
C ILE A 25 -4.44 -11.03 35.48
N VAL A 26 -3.23 -11.43 35.09
CA VAL A 26 -2.17 -11.85 36.02
C VAL A 26 -1.58 -10.66 36.81
N LEU A 27 -1.45 -9.50 36.17
CA LEU A 27 -0.81 -8.32 36.78
C LEU A 27 -1.79 -7.35 37.46
N ASP A 28 -3.10 -7.57 37.34
CA ASP A 28 -4.17 -6.69 37.85
C ASP A 28 -3.99 -5.22 37.45
N THR A 29 -3.49 -5.00 36.23
CA THR A 29 -3.22 -3.68 35.67
C THR A 29 -4.19 -3.40 34.50
N PRO A 30 -5.43 -2.94 34.77
CA PRO A 30 -6.46 -2.78 33.73
C PRO A 30 -6.09 -1.73 32.68
N TYR A 31 -5.24 -0.75 33.03
CA TYR A 31 -4.80 0.31 32.13
C TYR A 31 -3.86 -0.16 31.01
N LEU A 32 -3.23 -1.35 31.12
CA LEU A 32 -2.37 -1.90 30.05
C LEU A 32 -3.17 -2.50 28.89
N PHE A 33 -4.51 -2.55 28.97
CA PHE A 33 -5.39 -3.08 27.92
C PHE A 33 -5.17 -2.45 26.54
N PHE A 34 -4.83 -1.17 26.49
CA PHE A 34 -4.63 -0.47 25.22
C PHE A 34 -3.33 -0.84 24.50
N ILE A 35 -2.32 -1.34 25.22
CA ILE A 35 -1.00 -1.66 24.66
C ILE A 35 -1.08 -2.74 23.56
N PRO A 36 -1.67 -3.93 23.78
CA PRO A 36 -1.76 -4.95 22.73
C PRO A 36 -2.60 -4.46 21.53
N PHE A 37 -3.61 -3.63 21.78
CA PHE A 37 -4.42 -3.05 20.70
C PHE A 37 -3.63 -2.08 19.81
N ILE A 38 -2.84 -1.19 20.43
CA ILE A 38 -1.95 -0.27 19.71
C ILE A 38 -0.91 -1.05 18.90
N ILE A 39 -0.33 -2.12 19.48
CA ILE A 39 0.64 -2.98 18.79
C ILE A 39 0.01 -3.64 17.55
N VAL A 40 -1.20 -4.18 17.67
CA VAL A 40 -1.92 -4.80 16.55
C VAL A 40 -2.20 -3.80 15.43
N ILE A 41 -2.66 -2.59 15.77
CA ILE A 41 -2.89 -1.52 14.79
C ILE A 41 -1.59 -1.13 14.09
N ALA A 42 -0.51 -0.93 14.85
CA ALA A 42 0.78 -0.55 14.31
C ALA A 42 1.33 -1.63 13.35
N LEU A 43 1.23 -2.91 13.73
CA LEU A 43 1.61 -4.04 12.88
C LEU A 43 0.78 -4.09 11.61
N LYS A 44 -0.55 -3.96 11.70
CA LYS A 44 -1.43 -3.97 10.53
C LYS A 44 -1.06 -2.87 9.54
N ILE A 45 -0.89 -1.64 10.02
CA ILE A 45 -0.47 -0.50 9.18
C ILE A 45 0.90 -0.77 8.56
N TYR A 46 1.85 -1.30 9.34
CA TYR A 46 3.19 -1.63 8.85
C TYR A 46 3.16 -2.66 7.72
N PHE A 47 2.43 -3.76 7.90
CA PHE A 47 2.31 -4.82 6.90
C PHE A 47 1.59 -4.33 5.64
N GLU A 48 0.50 -3.57 5.77
CA GLU A 48 -0.19 -2.98 4.62
C GLU A 48 0.73 -2.06 3.83
N ARG A 49 1.54 -1.24 4.51
CA ARG A 49 2.52 -0.35 3.85
C ARG A 49 3.64 -1.11 3.16
N LYS A 50 4.03 -2.30 3.64
CA LYS A 50 5.07 -3.14 3.01
C LYS A 50 4.56 -4.08 1.93
N LYS A 51 3.24 -4.15 1.67
CA LYS A 51 2.72 -4.96 0.56
C LYS A 51 3.32 -4.49 -0.77
N LYS A 52 4.14 -5.37 -1.35
CA LYS A 52 4.77 -5.21 -2.65
C LYS A 52 3.72 -5.31 -3.76
N ILE A 53 3.74 -4.35 -4.67
CA ILE A 53 2.86 -4.29 -5.85
C ILE A 53 3.63 -4.34 -7.17
N LEU A 54 4.96 -4.13 -7.14
CA LEU A 54 5.85 -4.18 -8.30
C LEU A 54 5.58 -5.37 -9.24
N PRO A 55 5.49 -6.63 -8.79
CA PRO A 55 5.29 -7.76 -9.72
C PRO A 55 3.94 -7.73 -10.44
N TYR A 56 2.97 -6.92 -9.99
CA TYR A 56 1.64 -6.81 -10.61
C TYR A 56 1.52 -5.66 -11.60
N VAL A 57 2.48 -4.72 -11.56
CA VAL A 57 2.45 -3.49 -12.37
C VAL A 57 3.67 -3.41 -13.29
N LYS A 58 4.60 -4.38 -13.21
CA LYS A 58 5.83 -4.40 -14.01
C LYS A 58 5.52 -4.38 -15.50
N ASP A 59 4.57 -5.20 -15.94
CA ASP A 59 4.22 -5.31 -17.35
C ASP A 59 3.51 -4.03 -17.83
N ASP A 60 2.59 -3.48 -17.02
CA ASP A 60 1.91 -2.22 -17.34
C ASP A 60 2.88 -1.03 -17.47
N PHE A 61 3.92 -0.97 -16.64
CA PHE A 61 4.96 0.06 -16.76
C PHE A 61 5.90 -0.18 -17.95
N ALA A 62 6.14 -1.44 -18.33
CA ALA A 62 6.92 -1.78 -19.52
C ALA A 62 6.22 -1.32 -20.80
N GLU A 63 4.88 -1.39 -20.86
CA GLU A 63 4.08 -0.82 -21.96
C GLU A 63 4.25 0.70 -22.07
N LEU A 64 4.47 1.39 -20.94
CA LEU A 64 4.77 2.83 -20.89
C LEU A 64 6.22 3.17 -21.24
N GLY A 65 7.07 2.16 -21.49
CA GLY A 65 8.49 2.34 -21.83
C GLY A 65 9.45 2.27 -20.63
N TYR A 66 8.95 1.95 -19.44
CA TYR A 66 9.75 1.92 -18.21
C TYR A 66 9.98 0.49 -17.70
N GLU A 67 11.24 0.13 -17.46
CA GLU A 67 11.59 -1.09 -16.73
C GLU A 67 11.65 -0.82 -15.22
N LEU A 68 10.72 -1.39 -14.44
CA LEU A 68 10.73 -1.24 -12.99
C LEU A 68 11.85 -2.05 -12.33
N LEU A 69 12.78 -1.36 -11.65
CA LEU A 69 13.88 -1.95 -10.90
C LEU A 69 13.51 -2.20 -9.44
N SER A 70 12.82 -1.25 -8.81
CA SER A 70 12.45 -1.36 -7.40
C SER A 70 11.21 -0.55 -7.04
N GLU A 71 10.61 -0.86 -5.90
CA GLU A 71 9.52 -0.09 -5.32
C GLU A 71 9.80 0.22 -3.84
N ARG A 72 9.33 1.38 -3.39
CA ARG A 72 9.30 1.75 -1.97
C ARG A 72 7.96 2.38 -1.58
N PRO A 73 7.53 2.21 -0.32
CA PRO A 73 6.42 2.98 0.21
C PRO A 73 6.74 4.48 0.20
N LEU A 74 5.70 5.30 0.08
CA LEU A 74 5.83 6.74 0.31
C LEU A 74 6.25 7.00 1.76
N LYS A 75 7.18 7.93 1.92
CA LYS A 75 7.47 8.53 3.22
C LYS A 75 6.26 9.36 3.64
N PHE A 76 6.08 9.53 4.96
CA PHE A 76 5.00 10.37 5.48
C PHE A 76 5.04 11.80 4.92
N SER A 77 6.22 12.35 4.66
CA SER A 77 6.43 13.67 4.03
C SER A 77 6.07 13.72 2.54
N GLU A 78 6.09 12.58 1.85
CA GLU A 78 5.76 12.46 0.41
C GLU A 78 4.28 12.11 0.19
N THR A 79 3.60 11.69 1.26
CA THR A 79 2.15 11.55 1.28
C THR A 79 1.55 12.95 1.18
N LYS A 80 1.37 13.46 -0.04
CA LYS A 80 0.33 14.48 -0.25
C LYS A 80 -0.96 13.81 0.19
N THR A 81 -1.52 14.29 1.30
CA THR A 81 -2.83 13.91 1.81
C THR A 81 -3.87 14.38 0.79
N THR A 82 -3.96 13.72 -0.36
CA THR A 82 -5.19 13.76 -1.15
C THR A 82 -6.21 12.91 -0.41
N MET A 83 -6.76 13.46 0.66
CA MET A 83 -8.14 13.15 1.03
C MET A 83 -9.00 13.71 -0.10
N ARG A 84 -9.17 12.92 -1.16
CA ARG A 84 -10.29 13.18 -2.06
C ARG A 84 -11.51 12.60 -1.36
N LEU A 85 -12.35 13.48 -0.83
CA LEU A 85 -13.78 13.20 -0.75
C LEU A 85 -14.25 12.99 -2.19
N TYR A 86 -14.31 11.74 -2.64
CA TYR A 86 -15.01 11.40 -3.87
C TYR A 86 -16.51 11.34 -3.55
N THR A 87 -17.09 12.50 -3.27
CA THR A 87 -18.54 12.69 -3.22
C THR A 87 -19.07 12.66 -4.65
N GLY A 88 -19.82 11.62 -5.02
CA GLY A 88 -20.75 11.74 -6.14
C GLY A 88 -21.17 10.45 -6.84
N VAL A 89 -20.30 9.46 -7.00
CA VAL A 89 -20.61 8.30 -7.86
C VAL A 89 -21.16 7.14 -7.02
N LYS A 90 -22.48 6.97 -7.08
CA LYS A 90 -23.20 5.82 -6.53
C LYS A 90 -23.66 4.94 -7.69
N ILE A 91 -23.58 3.63 -7.53
CA ILE A 91 -24.24 2.65 -8.39
C ILE A 91 -25.34 2.02 -7.55
N ASN A 92 -26.60 2.12 -7.98
CA ASN A 92 -27.76 1.62 -7.21
C ASN A 92 -27.75 2.09 -5.74
N ASP A 93 -27.53 3.40 -5.52
CA ASP A 93 -27.40 4.03 -4.20
C ASP A 93 -26.26 3.54 -3.29
N ILE A 94 -25.46 2.59 -3.75
CA ILE A 94 -24.29 2.10 -3.04
C ILE A 94 -23.07 2.93 -3.47
N PRO A 95 -22.32 3.53 -2.52
CA PRO A 95 -21.07 4.20 -2.84
C PRO A 95 -20.12 3.25 -3.57
N ILE A 96 -19.50 3.70 -4.65
CA ILE A 96 -18.61 2.86 -5.47
C ILE A 96 -17.46 2.21 -4.67
N GLU A 97 -17.11 2.79 -3.52
CA GLU A 97 -16.16 2.25 -2.53
C GLU A 97 -16.59 0.89 -1.94
N ARG A 98 -17.89 0.68 -1.72
CA ARG A 98 -18.44 -0.57 -1.17
C ARG A 98 -18.47 -1.71 -2.18
N TYR A 99 -18.32 -1.40 -3.47
CA TYR A 99 -18.20 -2.41 -4.51
C TYR A 99 -16.81 -3.07 -4.56
N GLY A 100 -15.81 -2.59 -3.78
CA GLY A 100 -14.63 -3.39 -3.44
C GLY A 100 -13.46 -3.42 -4.44
N TYR A 101 -13.53 -2.69 -5.57
CA TYR A 101 -12.54 -2.88 -6.65
C TYR A 101 -11.64 -1.69 -7.01
N LEU A 102 -11.95 -0.47 -6.56
CA LEU A 102 -11.07 0.69 -6.79
C LEU A 102 -9.97 0.76 -5.72
N LYS A 103 -9.02 -0.19 -5.77
CA LYS A 103 -7.83 -0.14 -4.91
C LYS A 103 -6.82 0.84 -5.53
N LYS A 104 -6.70 2.01 -4.92
CA LYS A 104 -5.73 3.05 -5.29
C LYS A 104 -4.49 2.91 -4.42
N ILE A 105 -3.33 2.69 -5.02
CA ILE A 105 -2.05 2.53 -4.32
C ILE A 105 -1.08 3.54 -4.90
N THR A 106 -0.55 4.41 -4.05
CA THR A 106 0.53 5.33 -4.46
C THR A 106 1.85 4.80 -3.92
N ARG A 107 2.86 4.71 -4.80
CA ARG A 107 4.22 4.26 -4.48
C ARG A 107 5.24 5.13 -5.18
N VAL A 108 6.48 4.99 -4.74
CA VAL A 108 7.63 5.47 -5.48
C VAL A 108 8.31 4.27 -6.10
N PHE A 109 8.51 4.33 -7.41
CA PHE A 109 9.17 3.32 -8.20
C PHE A 109 10.51 3.84 -8.70
N THR A 110 11.53 3.00 -8.69
CA THR A 110 12.76 3.27 -9.45
C THR A 110 12.62 2.54 -10.76
N ALA A 111 12.67 3.27 -11.86
CA ALA A 111 12.49 2.74 -13.21
C ALA A 111 13.65 3.13 -14.12
N LYS A 112 13.94 2.29 -15.11
CA LYS A 112 14.91 2.57 -16.18
C LYS A 112 14.15 2.82 -17.48
N ASP A 113 14.43 3.93 -18.15
CA ASP A 113 13.88 4.21 -19.49
C ASP A 113 14.69 3.49 -20.58
N LYS A 114 14.16 3.47 -21.81
CA LYS A 114 14.79 2.90 -23.01
C LYS A 114 16.19 3.46 -23.28
N ASP A 115 16.42 4.71 -22.92
CA ASP A 115 17.72 5.38 -23.06
C ASP A 115 18.71 5.04 -21.92
N GLY A 116 18.31 4.16 -20.99
CA GLY A 116 19.13 3.73 -19.86
C GLY A 116 19.16 4.70 -18.67
N ILE A 117 18.37 5.78 -18.72
CA ILE A 117 18.25 6.77 -17.64
C ILE A 117 17.42 6.19 -16.49
N ILE A 118 17.87 6.41 -15.25
CA ILE A 118 17.16 5.94 -14.06
C ILE A 118 16.30 7.06 -13.47
N HIS A 119 15.00 6.79 -13.35
CA HIS A 119 13.97 7.69 -12.86
C HIS A 119 13.42 7.23 -11.50
N GLU A 120 13.14 8.19 -10.62
CA GLU A 120 12.28 8.02 -9.45
C GLU A 120 10.87 8.49 -9.82
N LEU A 121 9.98 7.53 -10.07
CA LEU A 121 8.60 7.77 -10.46
C LEU A 121 7.69 7.68 -9.24
N GLN A 122 7.12 8.79 -8.81
CA GLN A 122 6.01 8.75 -7.85
C GLN A 122 4.72 8.51 -8.64
N ALA A 123 4.17 7.30 -8.57
CA ALA A 123 3.00 6.93 -9.33
C ALA A 123 1.84 6.46 -8.45
N THR A 124 0.63 6.73 -8.91
CA THR A 124 -0.59 6.16 -8.34
C THR A 124 -1.18 5.14 -9.30
N VAL A 125 -1.26 3.89 -8.85
CA VAL A 125 -1.89 2.78 -9.57
C VAL A 125 -3.30 2.61 -9.04
N THR A 126 -4.28 2.65 -9.93
CA THR A 126 -5.70 2.44 -9.63
C THR A 126 -6.19 1.23 -10.40
N LYS A 127 -6.68 0.20 -9.70
CA LYS A 127 -7.32 -0.93 -10.37
C LYS A 127 -8.74 -0.54 -10.79
N GLU A 128 -9.04 -0.67 -12.07
CA GLU A 128 -10.34 -0.36 -12.66
C GLU A 128 -11.29 -1.56 -12.63
N TRP A 129 -12.57 -1.30 -12.91
CA TRP A 129 -13.65 -2.29 -12.86
C TRP A 129 -13.53 -3.40 -13.91
N ASN A 130 -12.96 -3.07 -15.07
CA ASN A 130 -12.62 -4.01 -16.14
C ASN A 130 -11.42 -4.91 -15.80
N GLY A 131 -10.78 -4.71 -14.65
CA GLY A 131 -9.59 -5.43 -14.23
C GLY A 131 -8.26 -4.84 -14.71
N SER A 132 -8.29 -3.81 -15.55
CA SER A 132 -7.08 -3.08 -15.98
C SER A 132 -6.53 -2.20 -14.86
N ASN A 133 -5.27 -1.80 -15.01
CA ASN A 133 -4.63 -0.84 -14.13
C ASN A 133 -4.52 0.51 -14.84
N SER A 134 -4.89 1.58 -14.14
CA SER A 134 -4.65 2.96 -14.54
C SER A 134 -3.49 3.52 -13.74
N ILE A 135 -2.45 3.99 -14.43
CA ILE A 135 -1.21 4.49 -13.83
C ILE A 135 -1.13 6.00 -14.04
N GLU A 136 -1.07 6.74 -12.94
CA GLU A 136 -0.89 8.19 -12.91
C GLU A 136 0.50 8.53 -12.35
N ILE A 137 1.44 8.97 -13.19
CA ILE A 137 2.77 9.44 -12.75
C ILE A 137 2.62 10.89 -12.28
N LYS A 138 2.89 11.14 -11.00
CA LYS A 138 2.75 12.45 -10.35
C LYS A 138 4.04 13.26 -10.32
N THR A 139 5.16 12.55 -10.17
CA THR A 139 6.49 13.14 -10.11
C THR A 139 7.41 12.22 -10.89
N ASP A 140 8.21 12.81 -11.78
CA ASP A 140 9.33 12.16 -12.43
C ASP A 140 10.60 12.92 -12.04
N LYS A 141 11.55 12.21 -11.46
CA LYS A 141 12.84 12.76 -11.05
C LYS A 141 13.96 11.86 -11.56
N ILE A 142 14.84 12.41 -12.39
CA ILE A 142 16.04 11.72 -12.84
C ILE A 142 17.00 11.56 -11.65
N ILE A 143 17.46 10.33 -11.41
CA ILE A 143 18.36 9.98 -10.29
C ILE A 143 19.79 9.79 -10.80
N SER A 144 19.97 9.19 -11.98
CA SER A 144 21.29 8.93 -12.57
C SER A 144 21.17 8.63 -14.07
N ASN A 145 22.26 8.89 -14.79
CA ASN A 145 22.43 8.47 -16.18
C ASN A 145 23.61 7.48 -16.21
N GLU A 146 23.44 6.29 -16.78
CA GLU A 146 24.55 5.32 -16.90
C GLU A 146 25.65 5.81 -17.86
N ASN A 147 25.42 6.90 -18.61
CA ASN A 147 26.33 7.46 -19.60
C ASN A 147 27.12 8.71 -19.13
N SER A 148 27.34 8.90 -17.83
CA SER A 148 28.21 9.97 -17.30
C SER A 148 29.44 9.43 -16.58
#